data_AF-A0A7I7TI45-F1
#
_entry.id   AF-A0A7I7TI45-F1
#
_cell.length_a   1.000
_cell.length_b   1.000
_cell.length_c   1.000
_cell.angle_alpha   90.00
_cell.angle_beta   90.00
_cell.angle_gamma   90.00
#
_symmetry.space_group_name_H-M   'P 1'
#
loop_
_entity.id
_entity.type
_entity.pdbx_description
1 polymer ?
#
loop_
_entity_poly.entity_id
_entity_poly.type
_entity_poly.pdbx_seq_one_letter_code
_entity_poly.pdbx_strand_id
1 'polypeptide(L)'
;MHWGYAVAKQLRAEGGLSYVQFEILAKLTDADRPLTMTELADGVVYSRSGLTHQAGLLESAGLIRREASAVDQRATVVDITKAGRARLAKVLPGHIEVVADLLFGSLSDRDVRTLSDLMSRVRDHMRDGPPARPRRAKAALPRIGTSDLTPRAARLVSSHGEANCDLGYWFCRPDGHSRSPGAPRVRAGRGRCQQPAKVGVDVGTICDLPEIGLAATDDVDALIALKPDALVHYGPTAAHADANIDLISRFLRAGIDVCSTAMTPWVWPKMHLNPPNWIDPIAQACEAGQSSCFTTGIDPGFANDLFPMTLMGLTSQVRLVRASELLDYTNYEGDYEFEMGIGREPEFKPLLENSDILVFAWGATVPMIAYAAGIELDEITTTWEKWVTPTERKTVKGVIPAGNVAAVRFTINGVYQGETRIQLEHVNRIGQDAAPDWPSGTQDDVYRVDIQGTPSIFQETAFRFTDGSGRDAATAGCLSTGLRALNAVPAVNDLPPGWVTPLELPLIPGRGTIR
;
A
#
# COMPACT_ATOMS: atom_id res chain seq x y z
N MET A 1 17.30 -2.88 -11.44
CA MET A 1 16.21 -1.88 -11.56
C MET A 1 16.77 -0.45 -11.72
N HIS A 2 17.73 -0.21 -12.61
CA HIS A 2 18.42 1.09 -12.83
C HIS A 2 17.71 2.09 -13.78
N TRP A 3 16.45 1.84 -14.17
CA TRP A 3 15.90 2.33 -15.44
C TRP A 3 15.37 3.77 -15.35
N GLY A 4 14.53 4.05 -14.34
CA GLY A 4 14.04 5.42 -14.08
C GLY A 4 15.17 6.39 -13.71
N TYR A 5 16.19 5.89 -13.02
CA TYR A 5 17.38 6.68 -12.67
C TYR A 5 18.20 7.08 -13.90
N ALA A 6 18.43 6.17 -14.85
CA ALA A 6 19.18 6.47 -16.07
C ALA A 6 18.49 7.55 -16.91
N VAL A 7 17.17 7.44 -17.08
CA VAL A 7 16.34 8.44 -17.80
C VAL A 7 16.36 9.78 -17.05
N ALA A 8 16.06 9.80 -15.75
CA ALA A 8 16.05 11.03 -14.96
C ALA A 8 17.44 11.72 -14.92
N LYS A 9 18.52 10.93 -14.85
CA LYS A 9 19.90 11.41 -14.89
C LYS A 9 20.23 12.06 -16.23
N GLN A 10 19.85 11.44 -17.35
CA GLN A 10 20.06 12.00 -18.69
C GLN A 10 19.29 13.32 -18.88
N LEU A 11 18.00 13.35 -18.54
CA LEU A 11 17.17 14.55 -18.66
C LEU A 11 17.71 15.73 -17.82
N ARG A 12 18.18 15.46 -16.59
CA ARG A 12 18.82 16.47 -15.74
C ARG A 12 20.15 16.93 -16.33
N ALA A 13 21.04 16.01 -16.74
CA ALA A 13 22.37 16.35 -17.22
C ALA A 13 22.36 17.15 -18.53
N GLU A 14 21.49 16.80 -19.47
CA GLU A 14 21.49 17.39 -20.82
C GLU A 14 20.49 18.53 -20.97
N GLY A 15 19.37 18.44 -20.26
CA GLY A 15 18.23 19.34 -20.38
C GLY A 15 18.01 20.25 -19.18
N GLY A 16 18.54 19.90 -18.00
CA GLY A 16 18.12 20.52 -16.74
C GLY A 16 16.62 20.34 -16.49
N LEU A 17 16.02 19.28 -17.04
CA LEU A 17 14.59 19.01 -16.95
C LEU A 17 14.34 17.87 -15.95
N SER A 18 13.26 17.97 -15.19
CA SER A 18 12.68 16.79 -14.57
C SER A 18 11.96 15.93 -15.63
N TYR A 19 11.67 14.67 -15.29
CA TYR A 19 10.92 13.77 -16.16
C TYR A 19 9.53 14.35 -16.52
N VAL A 20 8.82 14.91 -15.53
CA VAL A 20 7.50 15.54 -15.73
C VAL A 20 7.59 16.77 -16.64
N GLN A 21 8.64 17.58 -16.49
CA GLN A 21 8.86 18.74 -17.35
C GLN A 21 9.13 18.33 -18.80
N PHE A 22 9.90 17.25 -18.99
CA PHE A 22 10.11 16.66 -20.30
C PHE A 22 8.79 16.15 -20.91
N GLU A 23 7.96 15.43 -20.15
CA GLU A 23 6.65 14.93 -20.64
C GLU A 23 5.70 16.07 -21.05
N ILE A 24 5.65 17.16 -20.28
CA ILE A 24 4.86 18.36 -20.65
C ILE A 24 5.32 18.90 -22.01
N LEU A 25 6.64 19.09 -22.20
CA LEU A 25 7.18 19.63 -23.44
C LEU A 25 6.98 18.67 -24.62
N ALA A 26 7.17 17.37 -24.40
CA ALA A 26 6.97 16.34 -25.42
C ALA A 26 5.51 16.31 -25.89
N LYS A 27 4.56 16.33 -24.95
CA LYS A 27 3.12 16.29 -25.24
C LYS A 27 2.62 17.55 -25.95
N LEU A 28 3.09 18.72 -25.55
CA LEU A 28 2.80 19.97 -26.27
C LEU A 28 3.37 19.98 -27.69
N THR A 29 4.54 19.36 -27.89
CA THR A 29 5.17 19.25 -29.21
C THR A 29 4.43 18.26 -30.11
N ASP A 30 4.01 17.11 -29.56
CA ASP A 30 3.27 16.06 -30.29
C ASP A 30 1.86 16.53 -30.69
N ALA A 31 1.17 17.25 -29.80
CA ALA A 31 -0.15 17.80 -30.10
C ALA A 31 -0.12 18.89 -31.19
N ASP A 32 1.03 19.54 -31.39
CA ASP A 32 1.27 20.68 -32.29
C ASP A 32 0.19 21.79 -32.23
N ARG A 33 -0.42 21.94 -31.05
CA ARG A 33 -1.40 22.97 -30.70
C ARG A 33 -1.33 23.25 -29.19
N PRO A 34 -1.81 24.42 -28.74
CA PRO A 34 -1.97 24.65 -27.30
C PRO A 34 -2.91 23.62 -26.68
N LEU A 35 -2.57 23.18 -25.48
CA LEU A 35 -3.36 22.22 -24.69
C LEU A 35 -3.86 22.89 -23.41
N THR A 36 -5.05 22.54 -22.97
CA THR A 36 -5.52 22.92 -21.63
C THR A 36 -4.75 22.18 -20.55
N MET A 37 -4.72 22.74 -19.32
CA MET A 37 -4.15 22.02 -18.16
C MET A 37 -4.82 20.67 -17.91
N THR A 38 -6.11 20.52 -18.25
CA THR A 38 -6.84 19.25 -18.15
C THR A 38 -6.36 18.24 -19.20
N GLU A 39 -6.23 18.65 -20.46
CA GLU A 39 -5.67 17.78 -21.53
C GLU A 39 -4.21 17.38 -21.24
N LEU A 40 -3.43 18.28 -20.63
CA LEU A 40 -2.07 17.94 -20.18
C LEU A 40 -2.10 16.89 -19.07
N ALA A 41 -3.02 17.00 -18.11
CA ALA A 41 -3.18 16.02 -17.03
C ALA A 41 -3.68 14.66 -17.52
N ASP A 42 -4.50 14.63 -18.56
CA ASP A 42 -5.05 13.39 -19.13
C ASP A 42 -3.95 12.62 -19.90
N GLY A 43 -3.26 11.72 -19.20
CA GLY A 43 -2.18 10.89 -19.76
C GLY A 43 -0.78 11.17 -19.19
N VAL A 44 -0.67 12.00 -18.16
CA VAL A 44 0.55 12.15 -17.34
C VAL A 44 0.25 11.57 -15.96
N VAL A 45 1.11 10.70 -15.43
CA VAL A 45 0.92 10.09 -14.10
C VAL A 45 1.30 11.10 -13.02
N TYR A 46 0.46 12.13 -12.82
CA TYR A 46 0.73 13.18 -11.84
C TYR A 46 -0.55 13.81 -11.28
N SER A 47 -0.47 14.36 -10.06
CA SER A 47 -1.58 15.10 -9.46
C SER A 47 -1.82 16.43 -10.20
N ARG A 48 -3.07 16.88 -10.28
CA ARG A 48 -3.44 18.14 -10.98
C ARG A 48 -2.74 19.37 -10.38
N SER A 49 -2.51 19.38 -9.07
CA SER A 49 -1.75 20.44 -8.37
C SER A 49 -0.26 20.38 -8.73
N GLY A 50 0.34 19.20 -8.74
CA GLY A 50 1.74 19.01 -9.11
C GLY A 50 2.05 19.39 -10.56
N LEU A 51 1.14 19.08 -11.49
CA LEU A 51 1.27 19.49 -12.89
C LEU A 51 1.23 21.01 -13.05
N THR A 52 0.38 21.69 -12.28
CA THR A 52 0.27 23.16 -12.28
C THR A 52 1.56 23.82 -11.81
N HIS A 53 2.19 23.26 -10.79
CA HIS A 53 3.49 23.73 -10.29
C HIS A 53 4.60 23.55 -11.34
N GLN A 54 4.73 22.36 -11.92
CA GLN A 54 5.74 22.08 -12.94
C GLN A 54 5.57 22.95 -14.20
N ALA A 55 4.32 23.21 -14.61
CA ALA A 55 4.02 24.17 -15.66
C ALA A 55 4.47 25.60 -15.27
N GLY A 56 4.29 26.00 -14.01
CA GLY A 56 4.78 27.29 -13.50
C GLY A 56 6.31 27.43 -13.55
N LEU A 57 7.05 26.36 -13.26
CA LEU A 57 8.52 26.33 -13.38
C LEU A 57 8.96 26.43 -14.85
N LEU A 58 8.31 25.70 -15.75
CA LEU A 58 8.59 25.78 -17.19
C LEU A 58 8.28 27.15 -17.78
N GLU A 59 7.20 27.80 -17.33
CA GLU A 59 6.86 29.16 -17.74
C GLU A 59 7.88 30.17 -17.23
N SER A 60 8.30 30.05 -15.97
CA SER A 60 9.35 30.89 -15.38
C SER A 60 10.69 30.73 -16.10
N ALA A 61 10.96 29.53 -16.64
CA ALA A 61 12.12 29.24 -17.48
C ALA A 61 11.95 29.67 -18.95
N GLY A 62 10.79 30.23 -19.33
CA GLY A 62 10.46 30.66 -20.69
C GLY A 62 10.27 29.53 -21.70
N LEU A 63 10.08 28.28 -21.23
CA LEU A 63 9.95 27.10 -22.07
C LEU A 63 8.50 26.86 -22.53
N ILE A 64 7.53 27.36 -21.79
CA ILE A 64 6.10 27.37 -22.14
C ILE A 64 5.51 28.76 -21.91
N ARG A 65 4.31 29.00 -22.45
CA ARG A 65 3.47 30.17 -22.19
C ARG A 65 2.09 29.70 -21.73
N ARG A 66 1.53 30.33 -20.70
CA ARG A 66 0.15 30.06 -20.26
C ARG A 66 -0.74 31.26 -20.52
N GLU A 67 -1.95 31.00 -21.03
CA GLU A 67 -2.94 32.03 -21.31
C GLU A 67 -4.33 31.58 -20.90
N ALA A 68 -5.23 32.53 -20.66
CA ALA A 68 -6.65 32.22 -20.53
C ALA A 68 -7.19 31.72 -21.87
N SER A 69 -7.95 30.63 -21.86
CA SER A 69 -8.58 30.10 -23.06
C SER A 69 -9.58 31.10 -23.63
N ALA A 70 -9.53 31.30 -24.96
CA ALA A 70 -10.48 32.13 -25.68
C ALA A 70 -11.90 31.52 -25.73
N VAL A 71 -12.04 30.22 -25.45
CA VAL A 71 -13.30 29.46 -25.54
C VAL A 71 -13.95 29.26 -24.16
N ASP A 72 -13.13 29.06 -23.13
CA ASP A 72 -13.59 28.95 -21.73
C ASP A 72 -12.68 29.79 -20.82
N GLN A 73 -13.19 30.93 -20.35
CA GLN A 73 -12.42 31.84 -19.48
C GLN A 73 -11.99 31.21 -18.15
N ARG A 74 -12.52 30.04 -17.77
CA ARG A 74 -12.10 29.28 -16.59
C ARG A 74 -10.96 28.31 -16.86
N ALA A 75 -10.60 28.10 -18.12
CA ALA A 75 -9.53 27.18 -18.53
C ALA A 75 -8.24 27.95 -18.88
N THR A 76 -7.11 27.41 -18.42
CA THR A 76 -5.79 27.87 -18.84
C THR A 76 -5.28 26.98 -19.97
N VAL A 77 -4.93 27.58 -21.10
CA VAL A 77 -4.22 26.92 -22.20
C VAL A 77 -2.71 27.14 -22.06
N VAL A 78 -1.96 26.14 -22.46
CA VAL A 78 -0.51 26.06 -22.38
C VAL A 78 0.02 25.82 -23.78
N ASP A 79 0.98 26.63 -24.20
CA ASP A 79 1.67 26.51 -25.47
C ASP A 79 3.18 26.40 -25.25
N ILE A 80 3.87 25.65 -26.11
CA ILE A 80 5.31 25.48 -26.04
C ILE A 80 6.02 26.58 -26.82
N THR A 81 7.00 27.23 -26.20
CA THR A 81 7.76 28.30 -26.86
C THR A 81 8.81 27.72 -27.82
N LYS A 82 9.39 28.59 -28.66
CA LYS A 82 10.56 28.22 -29.48
C LYS A 82 11.73 27.72 -28.62
N ALA A 83 11.92 28.29 -27.43
CA ALA A 83 12.93 27.85 -26.48
C ALA A 83 12.60 26.47 -25.89
N GLY A 84 11.33 26.21 -25.58
CA GLY A 84 10.84 24.88 -25.18
C GLY A 84 11.11 23.81 -26.22
N ARG A 85 10.74 24.08 -27.49
CA ARG A 85 10.98 23.15 -28.62
C ARG A 85 12.48 22.89 -28.83
N ALA A 86 13.32 23.93 -28.76
CA ALA A 86 14.77 23.79 -28.88
C ALA A 86 15.37 22.97 -27.73
N ARG A 87 14.86 23.16 -26.50
CA ARG A 87 15.29 22.37 -25.33
C ARG A 87 14.91 20.91 -25.47
N LEU A 88 13.68 20.62 -25.91
CA LEU A 88 13.23 19.26 -26.14
C LEU A 88 14.06 18.59 -27.25
N ALA A 89 14.27 19.26 -28.39
CA ALA A 89 15.05 18.73 -29.51
C ALA A 89 16.50 18.38 -29.13
N LYS A 90 17.07 19.08 -28.14
CA LYS A 90 18.40 18.77 -27.61
C LYS A 90 18.44 17.46 -26.82
N VAL A 91 17.39 17.18 -26.05
CA VAL A 91 17.37 16.11 -25.02
C VAL A 91 16.73 14.83 -25.55
N LEU A 92 15.80 14.96 -26.50
CA LEU A 92 15.01 13.86 -27.04
C LEU A 92 15.84 12.74 -27.70
N PRO A 93 16.92 13.01 -28.47
CA PRO A 93 17.73 11.93 -29.05
C PRO A 93 18.37 11.03 -27.98
N GLY A 94 19.02 11.62 -26.96
CA GLY A 94 19.62 10.86 -25.87
C GLY A 94 18.58 10.14 -25.01
N HIS A 95 17.38 10.73 -24.85
CA HIS A 95 16.26 10.07 -24.20
C HIS A 95 15.82 8.81 -24.97
N ILE A 96 15.70 8.92 -26.30
CA ILE A 96 15.34 7.78 -27.17
C ILE A 96 16.40 6.68 -27.08
N GLU A 97 17.68 7.03 -27.13
CA GLU A 97 18.78 6.06 -27.03
C GLU A 97 18.75 5.32 -25.68
N VAL A 98 18.64 6.05 -24.57
CA VAL A 98 18.55 5.45 -23.23
C VAL A 98 17.33 4.53 -23.12
N VAL A 99 16.17 4.98 -23.60
CA VAL A 99 14.93 4.18 -23.55
C VAL A 99 15.03 2.95 -24.46
N ALA A 100 15.60 3.09 -25.66
CA ALA A 100 15.78 1.99 -26.60
C ALA A 100 16.78 0.95 -26.08
N ASP A 101 17.91 1.37 -25.53
CA ASP A 101 18.90 0.47 -24.93
C ASP A 101 18.35 -0.26 -23.71
N LEU A 102 17.58 0.44 -22.87
CA LEU A 102 16.94 -0.17 -21.71
C LEU A 102 15.88 -1.20 -22.12
N LEU A 103 14.96 -0.84 -23.02
CA LEU A 103 13.84 -1.70 -23.40
C LEU A 103 14.22 -2.83 -24.36
N PHE A 104 15.12 -2.56 -25.30
CA PHE A 104 15.40 -3.43 -26.43
C PHE A 104 16.86 -3.86 -26.52
N GLY A 105 17.76 -3.39 -25.65
CA GLY A 105 19.19 -3.72 -25.72
C GLY A 105 19.53 -5.21 -25.58
N SER A 106 18.60 -6.04 -25.10
CA SER A 106 18.73 -7.50 -25.05
C SER A 106 18.08 -8.22 -26.23
N LEU A 107 17.36 -7.52 -27.11
CA LEU A 107 16.61 -8.08 -28.23
C LEU A 107 17.33 -7.82 -29.55
N SER A 108 17.26 -8.78 -30.47
CA SER A 108 17.73 -8.54 -31.84
C SER A 108 16.74 -7.67 -32.61
N ASP A 109 17.18 -6.98 -33.66
CA ASP A 109 16.30 -6.21 -34.55
C ASP A 109 15.12 -7.04 -35.11
N ARG A 110 15.33 -8.35 -35.27
CA ARG A 110 14.29 -9.28 -35.72
C ARG A 110 13.21 -9.46 -34.65
N ASP A 111 13.60 -9.56 -33.38
CA ASP A 111 12.69 -9.73 -32.26
C ASP A 111 11.89 -8.45 -31.99
N VAL A 112 12.55 -7.29 -32.09
CA VAL A 112 11.90 -5.97 -31.98
C VAL A 112 10.82 -5.80 -33.07
N ARG A 113 11.13 -6.16 -34.32
CA ARG A 113 10.12 -6.13 -35.42
C ARG A 113 8.95 -7.08 -35.15
N THR A 114 9.23 -8.28 -34.67
CA THR A 114 8.20 -9.29 -34.37
C THR A 114 7.28 -8.82 -33.24
N LEU A 115 7.84 -8.22 -32.19
CA LEU A 115 7.09 -7.65 -31.09
C LEU A 115 6.21 -6.48 -31.54
N SER A 116 6.73 -5.60 -32.39
CA SER A 116 5.98 -4.46 -32.96
C SER A 116 4.76 -4.90 -33.77
N ASP A 117 4.92 -5.94 -34.60
CA ASP A 117 3.83 -6.50 -35.42
C ASP A 117 2.72 -7.10 -34.55
N LEU A 118 3.07 -7.81 -33.47
CA LEU A 118 2.11 -8.43 -32.56
C LEU A 118 1.32 -7.37 -31.77
N MET A 119 2.02 -6.38 -31.19
CA MET A 119 1.40 -5.32 -30.41
C MET A 119 0.49 -4.43 -31.26
N SER A 120 0.83 -4.20 -32.53
CA SER A 120 -0.01 -3.42 -33.45
C SER A 120 -1.37 -4.10 -33.69
N ARG A 121 -1.38 -5.43 -33.89
CA ARG A 121 -2.64 -6.19 -34.08
C ARG A 121 -3.53 -6.14 -32.84
N VAL A 122 -2.95 -6.20 -31.64
CA VAL A 122 -3.68 -6.11 -30.37
C VAL A 122 -4.31 -4.71 -30.21
N ARG A 123 -3.53 -3.66 -30.47
CA ARG A 123 -4.02 -2.26 -30.40
C ARG A 123 -5.20 -2.03 -31.33
N ASP A 124 -5.10 -2.48 -32.58
CA ASP A 124 -6.12 -2.23 -33.59
C ASP A 124 -7.44 -2.94 -33.22
N HIS A 125 -7.36 -4.16 -32.66
CA HIS A 125 -8.53 -4.85 -32.10
C HIS A 125 -9.20 -4.09 -30.95
N MET A 126 -8.42 -3.47 -30.05
CA MET A 126 -8.96 -2.70 -28.92
C MET A 126 -9.66 -1.41 -29.36
N ARG A 127 -9.23 -0.79 -30.47
CA ARG A 127 -9.84 0.45 -30.98
C ARG A 127 -11.19 0.25 -31.65
N ASP A 128 -11.49 -0.97 -32.11
CA ASP A 128 -12.74 -1.29 -32.81
C ASP A 128 -13.92 -1.61 -31.84
N GLY A 129 -13.73 -1.50 -30.52
CA GLY A 129 -14.77 -1.70 -29.51
C GLY A 129 -15.69 -0.47 -29.30
N PRO A 130 -17.01 -0.63 -29.05
CA PRO A 130 -17.94 0.50 -28.94
C PRO A 130 -17.80 1.29 -27.63
N PRO A 131 -18.09 2.61 -27.61
CA PRO A 131 -17.93 3.46 -26.43
C PRO A 131 -19.01 3.24 -25.36
N ALA A 132 -18.61 3.36 -24.09
CA ALA A 132 -19.46 3.13 -22.91
C ALA A 132 -20.55 4.21 -22.71
N ARG A 133 -21.75 3.79 -22.26
CA ARG A 133 -22.92 4.67 -22.01
C ARG A 133 -22.93 5.27 -20.59
N PRO A 134 -23.58 6.44 -20.37
CA PRO A 134 -23.56 7.13 -19.07
C PRO A 134 -24.56 6.58 -18.03
N ARG A 135 -24.13 6.71 -16.76
CA ARG A 135 -24.67 6.23 -15.47
C ARG A 135 -26.04 6.77 -15.03
N ARG A 136 -26.69 6.04 -14.10
CA ARG A 136 -27.67 6.54 -13.12
C ARG A 136 -27.11 6.37 -11.70
N ALA A 137 -27.27 7.38 -10.84
CA ALA A 137 -26.77 7.37 -9.45
C ALA A 137 -27.68 6.56 -8.49
N LYS A 138 -27.11 5.92 -7.46
CA LYS A 138 -27.83 5.28 -6.35
C LYS A 138 -28.06 6.29 -5.22
N ALA A 139 -29.24 6.21 -4.58
CA ALA A 139 -29.68 7.12 -3.51
C ALA A 139 -29.22 6.67 -2.12
N ALA A 140 -28.85 7.64 -1.27
CA ALA A 140 -28.47 7.45 0.12
C ALA A 140 -29.68 7.23 1.05
N LEU A 141 -29.52 6.45 2.12
CA LEU A 141 -30.56 6.19 3.14
C LEU A 141 -30.09 6.61 4.57
N PRO A 142 -31.02 6.97 5.49
CA PRO A 142 -30.70 7.61 6.77
C PRO A 142 -30.53 6.65 7.98
N ARG A 143 -29.83 7.13 9.01
CA ARG A 143 -29.33 6.42 10.23
C ARG A 143 -30.36 6.35 11.39
N ILE A 144 -30.39 5.27 12.22
CA ILE A 144 -30.73 5.22 13.70
C ILE A 144 -30.62 3.78 14.32
N GLY A 145 -30.12 3.65 15.58
CA GLY A 145 -30.54 2.72 16.67
C GLY A 145 -29.97 1.28 16.81
N THR A 146 -29.44 0.88 17.99
CA THR A 146 -28.55 -0.30 18.23
C THR A 146 -29.01 -1.32 19.31
N SER A 147 -28.69 -2.62 19.12
CA SER A 147 -28.18 -3.56 20.16
C SER A 147 -27.64 -4.91 19.60
N ASP A 148 -26.52 -5.38 20.20
CA ASP A 148 -25.87 -6.71 20.23
C ASP A 148 -25.51 -7.51 18.95
N LEU A 149 -24.18 -7.67 18.69
CA LEU A 149 -23.57 -8.89 18.06
C LEU A 149 -22.02 -8.93 17.91
N THR A 150 -21.26 -8.05 18.55
CA THR A 150 -19.79 -7.99 18.40
C THR A 150 -18.90 -9.03 19.16
N PRO A 151 -19.37 -9.94 20.05
CA PRO A 151 -18.46 -10.87 20.77
C PRO A 151 -17.81 -11.99 19.96
N ARG A 152 -18.41 -12.43 18.84
CA ARG A 152 -17.93 -13.64 18.16
C ARG A 152 -16.79 -13.36 17.17
N ALA A 153 -16.84 -12.29 16.38
CA ALA A 153 -15.82 -11.99 15.37
C ALA A 153 -14.42 -11.74 15.94
N ALA A 154 -14.32 -11.14 17.14
CA ALA A 154 -13.04 -10.83 17.78
C ALA A 154 -12.28 -12.07 18.32
N ARG A 155 -12.97 -13.16 18.66
CA ARG A 155 -12.31 -14.41 19.07
C ARG A 155 -11.69 -15.16 17.89
N LEU A 156 -12.30 -15.08 16.71
CA LEU A 156 -11.87 -15.80 15.50
C LEU A 156 -10.51 -15.34 14.94
N VAL A 157 -10.11 -14.10 15.18
CA VAL A 157 -8.81 -13.56 14.71
C VAL A 157 -7.68 -13.92 15.69
N SER A 158 -8.01 -14.37 16.91
CA SER A 158 -7.06 -14.45 18.02
C SER A 158 -6.50 -15.85 18.34
N SER A 159 -6.91 -16.89 17.60
CA SER A 159 -6.53 -18.29 17.88
C SER A 159 -5.41 -18.84 16.99
N HIS A 160 -4.96 -18.13 15.96
CA HIS A 160 -3.91 -18.62 15.06
C HIS A 160 -2.68 -17.72 15.14
N GLY A 161 -1.66 -18.20 15.85
CA GLY A 161 -0.31 -17.63 15.91
C GLY A 161 0.56 -18.02 14.71
N GLU A 162 -0.03 -18.40 13.57
CA GLU A 162 0.73 -18.61 12.35
C GLU A 162 1.00 -17.23 11.71
N ALA A 163 2.27 -16.89 11.54
CA ALA A 163 2.72 -15.69 10.82
C ALA A 163 2.32 -15.67 9.33
N ASN A 164 1.61 -16.70 8.86
CA ASN A 164 0.65 -16.65 7.77
C ASN A 164 -0.72 -16.95 8.38
N CYS A 165 -1.63 -15.97 8.45
CA CYS A 165 -2.99 -16.22 8.92
C CYS A 165 -3.71 -17.24 8.00
N ASP A 166 -3.59 -18.54 8.30
CA ASP A 166 -4.24 -19.65 7.59
C ASP A 166 -5.77 -19.73 7.85
N LEU A 167 -6.34 -18.67 8.41
CA LEU A 167 -7.77 -18.41 8.46
C LEU A 167 -8.13 -17.49 7.30
N GLY A 168 -8.19 -18.10 6.13
CA GLY A 168 -8.64 -17.44 4.93
C GLY A 168 -10.08 -16.90 5.10
N TYR A 169 -10.15 -15.58 5.06
CA TYR A 169 -11.29 -14.78 4.59
C TYR A 169 -12.52 -14.69 5.51
N TRP A 170 -12.99 -13.45 5.70
CA TRP A 170 -14.21 -13.13 6.44
C TRP A 170 -15.21 -12.38 5.55
N PHE A 171 -16.50 -12.61 5.73
CA PHE A 171 -17.56 -11.98 4.93
C PHE A 171 -18.52 -11.19 5.81
N CYS A 172 -18.93 -10.01 5.33
CA CYS A 172 -19.97 -9.19 5.94
C CYS A 172 -21.20 -9.10 5.00
N ARG A 173 -22.43 -9.08 5.52
CA ARG A 173 -23.68 -8.89 4.74
C ARG A 173 -24.62 -7.95 5.49
N PRO A 174 -25.55 -7.21 4.86
CA PRO A 174 -26.66 -6.55 5.50
C PRO A 174 -27.94 -7.27 5.09
N ASP A 175 -28.85 -7.54 6.02
CA ASP A 175 -30.02 -8.36 5.74
C ASP A 175 -30.90 -7.74 4.61
N GLY A 176 -31.05 -8.48 3.51
CA GLY A 176 -32.15 -8.34 2.57
C GLY A 176 -33.24 -9.35 2.91
N HIS A 177 -34.43 -8.85 3.28
CA HIS A 177 -35.67 -9.60 3.58
C HIS A 177 -35.81 -10.16 5.00
N SER A 178 -36.07 -9.28 5.96
CA SER A 178 -37.13 -9.51 6.96
C SER A 178 -37.47 -8.18 7.65
N ARG A 179 -38.77 -7.91 7.83
CA ARG A 179 -39.27 -6.71 8.51
C ARG A 179 -38.95 -6.82 10.01
N SER A 180 -37.79 -6.32 10.46
CA SER A 180 -37.50 -5.94 11.86
C SER A 180 -36.17 -5.17 11.97
N PRO A 181 -36.02 -4.22 12.93
CA PRO A 181 -35.00 -3.16 12.85
C PRO A 181 -33.75 -3.41 13.73
N GLY A 182 -32.55 -2.99 13.26
CA GLY A 182 -31.37 -2.71 14.09
C GLY A 182 -30.02 -3.26 13.60
N ALA A 183 -29.05 -2.34 13.36
CA ALA A 183 -27.62 -2.52 13.00
C ALA A 183 -27.26 -3.31 11.71
N PRO A 184 -26.14 -2.97 11.01
CA PRO A 184 -25.55 -3.89 10.04
C PRO A 184 -25.09 -5.13 10.82
N ARG A 185 -25.76 -6.24 10.58
CA ARG A 185 -25.37 -7.52 11.14
C ARG A 185 -24.16 -8.02 10.38
N VAL A 186 -22.95 -7.86 10.92
CA VAL A 186 -21.80 -8.63 10.41
C VAL A 186 -22.07 -10.11 10.74
N ARG A 187 -22.78 -10.80 9.85
CA ARG A 187 -22.97 -12.25 9.92
C ARG A 187 -21.71 -12.86 9.31
N ALA A 188 -20.98 -13.63 10.09
CA ALA A 188 -19.91 -14.47 9.56
C ALA A 188 -20.47 -15.29 8.38
N GLY A 189 -19.93 -15.10 7.19
CA GLY A 189 -20.14 -16.00 6.06
C GLY A 189 -19.19 -17.20 6.13
N ARG A 190 -19.37 -18.17 5.22
CA ARG A 190 -18.43 -19.30 5.08
C ARG A 190 -17.03 -18.77 4.80
N GLY A 191 -16.00 -19.23 5.53
CA GLY A 191 -14.60 -18.84 5.28
C GLY A 191 -14.00 -19.65 4.12
N ARG A 192 -13.06 -19.06 3.36
CA ARG A 192 -12.35 -19.82 2.33
C ARG A 192 -11.08 -20.44 2.92
N CYS A 193 -10.89 -21.76 2.88
CA CYS A 193 -9.65 -22.38 3.32
C CYS A 193 -8.85 -22.96 2.16
N GLN A 194 -7.54 -22.68 2.11
CA GLN A 194 -6.64 -23.28 1.13
C GLN A 194 -6.01 -24.59 1.62
N GLN A 195 -6.11 -24.90 2.91
CA GLN A 195 -5.66 -26.17 3.47
C GLN A 195 -6.77 -27.22 3.30
N PRO A 196 -6.56 -28.31 2.54
CA PRO A 196 -7.60 -29.32 2.29
C PRO A 196 -8.19 -29.92 3.57
N ALA A 197 -7.37 -30.02 4.63
CA ALA A 197 -7.78 -30.57 5.92
C ALA A 197 -8.86 -29.74 6.64
N LYS A 198 -9.00 -28.45 6.30
CA LYS A 198 -9.95 -27.53 6.92
C LYS A 198 -11.25 -27.37 6.10
N VAL A 199 -11.28 -27.82 4.85
CA VAL A 199 -12.48 -27.74 3.98
C VAL A 199 -13.61 -28.61 4.55
N GLY A 200 -14.80 -28.05 4.68
CA GLY A 200 -15.97 -28.72 5.24
C GLY A 200 -16.04 -28.72 6.78
N VAL A 201 -14.96 -28.33 7.47
CA VAL A 201 -14.93 -28.19 8.93
C VAL A 201 -15.64 -26.91 9.35
N ASP A 202 -16.32 -26.93 10.49
CA ASP A 202 -16.96 -25.72 11.04
C ASP A 202 -15.90 -24.66 11.39
N VAL A 203 -16.14 -23.42 10.98
CA VAL A 203 -15.26 -22.28 11.19
C VAL A 203 -15.07 -21.98 12.69
N GLY A 204 -16.08 -22.24 13.53
CA GLY A 204 -15.95 -22.20 14.98
C GLY A 204 -14.90 -23.18 15.46
N THR A 205 -15.01 -24.45 15.05
CA THR A 205 -14.03 -25.49 15.37
C THR A 205 -12.62 -25.15 14.86
N ILE A 206 -12.49 -24.65 13.63
CA ILE A 206 -11.20 -24.20 13.09
C ILE A 206 -10.59 -23.14 14.00
N CYS A 207 -11.40 -22.26 14.59
CA CYS A 207 -10.93 -21.18 15.45
C CYS A 207 -10.82 -21.53 16.94
N ASP A 208 -10.91 -22.81 17.32
CA ASP A 208 -10.99 -23.26 18.72
C ASP A 208 -12.17 -22.66 19.51
N LEU A 209 -13.30 -22.51 18.83
CA LEU A 209 -14.57 -22.06 19.38
C LEU A 209 -15.65 -23.15 19.24
N PRO A 210 -16.75 -23.06 20.02
CA PRO A 210 -17.91 -23.91 19.78
C PRO A 210 -18.40 -23.77 18.34
N GLU A 211 -18.94 -24.85 17.78
CA GLU A 211 -19.48 -24.84 16.42
C GLU A 211 -20.48 -23.69 16.22
N ILE A 212 -20.32 -22.97 15.11
CA ILE A 212 -21.15 -21.81 14.78
C ILE A 212 -22.07 -22.05 13.58
N GLY A 213 -22.03 -23.25 13.00
CA GLY A 213 -22.88 -23.67 11.88
C GLY A 213 -22.41 -23.13 10.53
N LEU A 214 -21.12 -22.85 10.37
CA LEU A 214 -20.52 -22.30 9.17
C LEU A 214 -19.35 -23.19 8.73
N ALA A 215 -19.58 -24.03 7.72
CA ALA A 215 -18.51 -24.84 7.14
C ALA A 215 -17.56 -23.98 6.28
N ALA A 216 -16.25 -24.16 6.45
CA ALA A 216 -15.23 -23.61 5.56
C ALA A 216 -15.29 -24.28 4.18
N THR A 217 -14.90 -23.56 3.13
CA THR A 217 -14.93 -24.03 1.74
C THR A 217 -13.71 -23.56 0.98
N ASP A 218 -13.32 -24.19 -0.11
CA ASP A 218 -12.31 -23.67 -1.05
C ASP A 218 -12.96 -23.07 -2.32
N ASP A 219 -14.28 -23.18 -2.44
CA ASP A 219 -15.08 -22.73 -3.58
C ASP A 219 -15.36 -21.22 -3.52
N VAL A 220 -14.57 -20.48 -4.30
CA VAL A 220 -14.70 -19.02 -4.43
C VAL A 220 -16.05 -18.62 -5.03
N ASP A 221 -16.58 -19.38 -5.98
CA ASP A 221 -17.84 -19.03 -6.64
C ASP A 221 -19.03 -19.22 -5.70
N ALA A 222 -19.00 -20.24 -4.85
CA ALA A 222 -19.96 -20.40 -3.77
C ALA A 222 -19.96 -19.20 -2.81
N LEU A 223 -18.78 -18.64 -2.51
CA LEU A 223 -18.66 -17.47 -1.64
C LEU A 223 -19.15 -16.18 -2.30
N ILE A 224 -18.83 -15.98 -3.58
CA ILE A 224 -19.35 -14.86 -4.37
C ILE A 224 -20.88 -14.96 -4.49
N ALA A 225 -21.43 -16.17 -4.67
CA ALA A 225 -22.87 -16.40 -4.73
C ALA A 225 -23.59 -16.02 -3.43
N LEU A 226 -22.88 -16.00 -2.29
CA LEU A 226 -23.40 -15.46 -1.03
C LEU A 226 -23.57 -13.93 -1.08
N LYS A 227 -23.10 -13.20 -2.10
CA LYS A 227 -23.25 -11.74 -2.22
C LYS A 227 -23.00 -11.00 -0.89
N PRO A 228 -21.82 -11.17 -0.27
CA PRO A 228 -21.39 -10.35 0.85
C PRO A 228 -21.23 -8.89 0.40
N ASP A 229 -21.30 -7.94 1.33
CA ASP A 229 -20.89 -6.56 1.06
C ASP A 229 -19.39 -6.47 0.87
N ALA A 230 -18.66 -7.22 1.69
CA ALA A 230 -17.21 -7.17 1.72
C ALA A 230 -16.58 -8.51 2.04
N LEU A 231 -15.40 -8.70 1.46
CA LEU A 231 -14.39 -9.67 1.81
C LEU A 231 -13.35 -9.00 2.72
N VAL A 232 -13.08 -9.60 3.88
CA VAL A 232 -11.89 -9.30 4.67
C VAL A 232 -10.85 -10.36 4.36
N HIS A 233 -9.72 -9.94 3.79
CA HIS A 233 -8.75 -10.81 3.16
C HIS A 233 -7.42 -10.86 3.93
N TYR A 234 -7.15 -12.01 4.55
CA TYR A 234 -5.89 -12.36 5.21
C TYR A 234 -5.09 -13.35 4.33
N GLY A 235 -4.72 -12.90 3.14
CA GLY A 235 -3.96 -13.71 2.18
C GLY A 235 -2.47 -13.80 2.50
N PRO A 236 -1.73 -14.60 1.72
CA PRO A 236 -0.28 -14.61 1.77
C PRO A 236 0.30 -13.24 1.44
N THR A 237 1.56 -13.00 1.80
CA THR A 237 2.24 -11.71 1.60
C THR A 237 2.32 -11.31 0.12
N ALA A 238 2.80 -10.08 -0.14
CA ALA A 238 3.02 -9.56 -1.49
C ALA A 238 3.97 -10.43 -2.35
N ALA A 239 4.74 -11.35 -1.76
CA ALA A 239 5.49 -12.37 -2.51
C ALA A 239 4.59 -13.28 -3.37
N HIS A 240 3.30 -13.38 -3.01
CA HIS A 240 2.28 -14.14 -3.71
C HIS A 240 1.25 -13.24 -4.39
N ALA A 241 1.69 -12.08 -4.91
CA ALA A 241 0.84 -11.06 -5.51
C ALA A 241 -0.13 -11.59 -6.57
N ASP A 242 0.31 -12.47 -7.47
CA ASP A 242 -0.56 -13.01 -8.54
C ASP A 242 -1.79 -13.73 -7.95
N ALA A 243 -1.58 -14.58 -6.94
CA ALA A 243 -2.67 -15.29 -6.27
C ALA A 243 -3.62 -14.32 -5.54
N ASN A 244 -3.07 -13.28 -4.92
CA ASN A 244 -3.86 -12.23 -4.26
C ASN A 244 -4.68 -11.44 -5.30
N ILE A 245 -4.05 -11.00 -6.40
CA ILE A 245 -4.70 -10.23 -7.47
C ILE A 245 -5.82 -11.03 -8.11
N ASP A 246 -5.57 -12.29 -8.46
CA ASP A 246 -6.57 -13.17 -9.07
C ASP A 246 -7.81 -13.30 -8.19
N LEU A 247 -7.61 -13.56 -6.90
CA LEU A 247 -8.72 -13.76 -5.98
C LEU A 247 -9.46 -12.45 -5.68
N ILE A 248 -8.74 -11.39 -5.31
CA ILE A 248 -9.32 -10.09 -4.97
C ILE A 248 -10.10 -9.55 -6.18
N SER A 249 -9.55 -9.67 -7.39
CA SER A 249 -10.23 -9.24 -8.63
C SER A 249 -11.57 -9.94 -8.84
N ARG A 250 -11.71 -11.23 -8.49
CA ARG A 250 -12.99 -11.95 -8.64
C ARG A 250 -14.08 -11.38 -7.73
N PHE A 251 -13.76 -11.12 -6.47
CA PHE A 251 -14.70 -10.51 -5.53
C PHE A 251 -15.06 -9.08 -5.95
N LEU A 252 -14.05 -8.28 -6.28
CA LEU A 252 -14.25 -6.91 -6.73
C LEU A 252 -15.16 -6.86 -7.96
N ARG A 253 -14.90 -7.66 -9.01
CA ARG A 253 -15.75 -7.73 -10.22
C ARG A 253 -17.18 -8.17 -9.93
N ALA A 254 -17.42 -8.92 -8.86
CA ALA A 254 -18.75 -9.32 -8.43
C ALA A 254 -19.50 -8.21 -7.64
N GLY A 255 -18.88 -7.05 -7.45
CA GLY A 255 -19.43 -5.93 -6.67
C GLY A 255 -19.32 -6.10 -5.17
N ILE A 256 -18.30 -6.84 -4.72
CA ILE A 256 -18.00 -7.09 -3.31
C ILE A 256 -16.74 -6.30 -2.96
N ASP A 257 -16.82 -5.45 -1.95
CA ASP A 257 -15.68 -4.66 -1.48
C ASP A 257 -14.62 -5.57 -0.84
N VAL A 258 -13.36 -5.13 -0.82
CA VAL A 258 -12.26 -5.92 -0.25
C VAL A 258 -11.45 -5.08 0.71
N CYS A 259 -11.34 -5.54 1.96
CA CYS A 259 -10.41 -5.03 2.97
C CYS A 259 -9.33 -6.09 3.21
N SER A 260 -8.08 -5.80 2.88
CA SER A 260 -6.99 -6.78 2.94
C SER A 260 -5.84 -6.36 3.85
N THR A 261 -5.08 -7.34 4.34
CA THR A 261 -3.80 -7.14 5.03
C THR A 261 -2.59 -7.69 4.25
N ALA A 262 -2.83 -8.27 3.07
CA ALA A 262 -1.85 -9.09 2.35
C ALA A 262 -0.85 -8.28 1.50
N MET A 263 -1.32 -7.18 0.91
CA MET A 263 -0.59 -6.42 -0.10
C MET A 263 -0.07 -5.10 0.49
N THR A 264 0.92 -5.16 1.38
CA THR A 264 1.46 -3.96 2.08
C THR A 264 1.76 -2.76 1.18
N PRO A 265 2.28 -2.90 -0.07
CA PRO A 265 2.53 -1.75 -0.95
C PRO A 265 1.25 -1.01 -1.39
N TRP A 266 0.08 -1.66 -1.28
CA TRP A 266 -1.22 -1.10 -1.65
C TRP A 266 -1.85 -0.22 -0.56
N VAL A 267 -1.22 -0.05 0.61
CA VAL A 267 -1.61 1.04 1.55
C VAL A 267 -1.56 2.40 0.84
N TRP A 268 -0.61 2.57 -0.08
CA TRP A 268 -0.54 3.72 -0.98
C TRP A 268 -0.42 3.26 -2.43
N PRO A 269 -1.53 2.96 -3.12
CA PRO A 269 -1.50 2.38 -4.47
C PRO A 269 -0.88 3.35 -5.50
N LYS A 270 -0.82 4.64 -5.19
CA LYS A 270 -0.18 5.70 -6.00
C LYS A 270 1.35 5.72 -5.90
N MET A 271 1.95 4.87 -5.07
CA MET A 271 3.40 4.75 -5.00
C MET A 271 3.95 4.32 -6.37
N HIS A 272 4.92 5.06 -6.91
CA HIS A 272 5.46 4.81 -8.25
C HIS A 272 6.19 3.46 -8.41
N LEU A 273 6.63 2.84 -7.30
CA LEU A 273 7.24 1.51 -7.32
C LEU A 273 6.21 0.38 -7.44
N ASN A 274 4.91 0.66 -7.27
CA ASN A 274 3.88 -0.35 -7.51
C ASN A 274 3.83 -0.72 -8.99
N PRO A 275 4.02 -2.02 -9.34
CA PRO A 275 3.96 -2.44 -10.73
C PRO A 275 2.57 -2.21 -11.32
N PRO A 276 2.45 -1.70 -12.57
CA PRO A 276 1.15 -1.54 -13.23
C PRO A 276 0.36 -2.84 -13.30
N ASN A 277 1.02 -3.99 -13.49
CA ASN A 277 0.38 -5.31 -13.48
C ASN A 277 -0.16 -5.73 -12.10
N TRP A 278 0.14 -5.00 -11.02
CA TRP A 278 -0.51 -5.18 -9.72
C TRP A 278 -1.68 -4.22 -9.53
N ILE A 279 -1.55 -2.98 -10.01
CA ILE A 279 -2.52 -1.92 -9.77
C ILE A 279 -3.68 -1.95 -10.77
N ASP A 280 -3.38 -2.11 -12.06
CA ASP A 280 -4.36 -2.00 -13.15
C ASP A 280 -5.44 -3.09 -13.08
N PRO A 281 -5.14 -4.38 -12.80
CA PRO A 281 -6.18 -5.40 -12.73
C PRO A 281 -7.19 -5.13 -11.62
N ILE A 282 -6.72 -4.62 -10.47
CA ILE A 282 -7.58 -4.26 -9.34
C ILE A 282 -8.39 -3.01 -9.65
N ALA A 283 -7.78 -1.97 -10.24
CA ALA A 283 -8.50 -0.77 -10.67
C ALA A 283 -9.65 -1.12 -11.64
N GLN A 284 -9.36 -1.96 -12.63
CA GLN A 284 -10.36 -2.47 -13.58
C GLN A 284 -11.43 -3.33 -12.91
N ALA A 285 -11.06 -4.12 -11.90
CA ALA A 285 -12.00 -4.94 -11.15
C ALA A 285 -12.96 -4.10 -10.29
N CYS A 286 -12.43 -3.11 -9.57
CA CYS A 286 -13.22 -2.11 -8.83
C CYS A 286 -14.17 -1.37 -9.75
N GLU A 287 -13.70 -0.93 -10.93
CA GLU A 287 -14.54 -0.26 -11.92
C GLU A 287 -15.65 -1.17 -12.44
N ALA A 288 -15.31 -2.41 -12.85
CA ALA A 288 -16.27 -3.35 -13.41
C ALA A 288 -17.35 -3.75 -12.41
N GLY A 289 -16.98 -3.97 -11.14
CA GLY A 289 -17.91 -4.38 -10.09
C GLY A 289 -18.59 -3.23 -9.37
N GLN A 290 -18.13 -2.00 -9.55
CA GLN A 290 -18.50 -0.86 -8.70
C GLN A 290 -18.25 -1.17 -7.21
N SER A 291 -17.05 -1.65 -6.92
CA SER A 291 -16.57 -2.04 -5.58
C SER A 291 -15.26 -1.32 -5.22
N SER A 292 -14.86 -1.45 -3.96
CA SER A 292 -13.72 -0.77 -3.36
C SER A 292 -12.67 -1.76 -2.87
N CYS A 293 -11.40 -1.43 -3.07
CA CYS A 293 -10.27 -2.20 -2.54
C CYS A 293 -9.47 -1.33 -1.55
N PHE A 294 -9.29 -1.85 -0.33
CA PHE A 294 -8.57 -1.20 0.75
C PHE A 294 -7.54 -2.18 1.33
N THR A 295 -6.30 -1.71 1.54
CA THR A 295 -5.27 -2.48 2.24
C THR A 295 -4.81 -1.75 3.49
N THR A 296 -4.64 -2.48 4.59
CA THR A 296 -4.29 -1.94 5.91
C THR A 296 -3.64 -3.01 6.79
N GLY A 297 -3.11 -2.58 7.92
CA GLY A 297 -2.62 -3.42 9.01
C GLY A 297 -2.23 -2.52 10.19
N ILE A 298 -1.27 -2.95 10.99
CA ILE A 298 -0.62 -2.09 11.98
C ILE A 298 0.60 -1.38 11.37
N ASP A 299 1.47 -2.13 10.70
CA ASP A 299 2.66 -1.65 10.02
C ASP A 299 2.79 -2.36 8.66
N PRO A 300 2.28 -1.77 7.55
CA PRO A 300 1.63 -0.46 7.42
C PRO A 300 0.10 -0.46 7.67
N GLY A 301 -0.49 0.69 8.04
CA GLY A 301 -1.94 0.93 8.06
C GLY A 301 -2.53 1.48 9.37
N PHE A 302 -1.72 1.60 10.42
CA PHE A 302 -2.10 2.31 11.64
C PHE A 302 -0.92 3.01 12.33
N ALA A 303 0.05 2.24 12.82
CA ALA A 303 1.09 2.71 13.73
C ALA A 303 2.16 3.54 13.03
N ASN A 304 2.42 3.26 11.75
CA ASN A 304 3.46 3.92 10.97
C ASN A 304 2.91 4.90 9.92
N ASP A 305 1.59 5.11 9.86
CA ASP A 305 0.95 6.06 8.97
C ASP A 305 -0.15 6.92 9.62
N LEU A 306 -1.34 6.37 9.84
CA LEU A 306 -2.53 7.07 10.32
C LEU A 306 -2.25 7.76 11.64
N PHE A 307 -1.61 7.06 12.56
CA PHE A 307 -1.39 7.57 13.90
C PHE A 307 -0.33 8.67 13.96
N PRO A 308 0.85 8.54 13.32
CA PRO A 308 1.77 9.66 13.12
C PRO A 308 1.09 10.89 12.51
N MET A 309 0.32 10.73 11.44
CA MET A 309 -0.40 11.85 10.79
C MET A 309 -1.42 12.51 11.73
N THR A 310 -2.11 11.70 12.54
CA THR A 310 -3.06 12.22 13.54
C THR A 310 -2.34 13.08 14.59
N LEU A 311 -1.18 12.64 15.06
CA LEU A 311 -0.38 13.38 16.05
C LEU A 311 0.27 14.63 15.44
N MET A 312 0.69 14.59 14.18
CA MET A 312 1.22 15.77 13.46
C MET A 312 0.23 16.94 13.45
N GLY A 313 -1.08 16.66 13.39
CA GLY A 313 -2.14 17.68 13.46
C GLY A 313 -2.18 18.47 14.78
N LEU A 314 -1.48 18.02 15.82
CA LEU A 314 -1.33 18.72 17.10
C LEU A 314 -0.08 19.61 17.16
N THR A 315 0.67 19.72 16.06
CA THR A 315 1.92 20.48 15.98
C THR A 315 1.79 21.64 14.99
N SER A 316 2.38 22.79 15.33
CA SER A 316 2.47 23.94 14.42
C SER A 316 3.63 23.80 13.43
N GLN A 317 4.62 22.98 13.75
CA GLN A 317 5.77 22.68 12.90
C GLN A 317 6.27 21.26 13.18
N VAL A 318 6.50 20.48 12.11
CA VAL A 318 7.17 19.17 12.16
C VAL A 318 8.53 19.27 11.50
N ARG A 319 9.59 18.93 12.22
CA ARG A 319 10.97 18.82 11.71
C ARG A 319 11.35 17.38 11.39
N LEU A 320 10.85 16.43 12.16
CA LEU A 320 10.97 14.99 11.88
C LEU A 320 9.73 14.30 12.43
N VAL A 321 9.13 13.41 11.66
CA VAL A 321 8.24 12.37 12.16
C VAL A 321 8.92 11.03 11.93
N ARG A 322 9.17 10.30 13.02
CA ARG A 322 9.69 8.94 12.99
C ARG A 322 8.63 8.01 13.53
N ALA A 323 8.30 6.98 12.76
CA ALA A 323 7.55 5.84 13.25
C ALA A 323 8.51 4.64 13.36
N SER A 324 8.57 4.02 14.54
CA SER A 324 9.45 2.88 14.78
C SER A 324 8.64 1.63 15.14
N GLU A 325 8.98 0.51 14.51
CA GLU A 325 8.61 -0.84 14.93
C GLU A 325 9.77 -1.42 15.75
N LEU A 326 9.53 -1.72 17.03
CA LEU A 326 10.56 -2.20 17.96
C LEU A 326 10.12 -3.56 18.54
N LEU A 327 10.46 -4.65 17.85
CA LEU A 327 9.90 -5.97 18.10
C LEU A 327 10.97 -7.03 18.40
N ASP A 328 10.57 -8.01 19.21
CA ASP A 328 11.32 -9.23 19.49
C ASP A 328 10.71 -10.42 18.74
N TYR A 329 11.49 -10.95 17.81
CA TYR A 329 11.11 -12.03 16.91
C TYR A 329 11.39 -13.42 17.51
N THR A 330 11.72 -13.52 18.81
CA THR A 330 11.96 -14.80 19.47
C THR A 330 10.81 -15.80 19.27
N ASN A 331 9.57 -15.33 19.34
CA ASN A 331 8.36 -16.14 19.12
C ASN A 331 7.73 -15.91 17.74
N TYR A 332 8.40 -15.19 16.85
CA TYR A 332 7.87 -14.92 15.51
C TYR A 332 8.24 -16.06 14.55
N GLU A 333 7.23 -16.61 13.87
CA GLU A 333 7.39 -17.78 12.99
C GLU A 333 7.65 -17.42 11.52
N GLY A 334 7.49 -16.14 11.14
CA GLY A 334 7.69 -15.68 9.77
C GLY A 334 9.13 -15.84 9.27
N ASP A 335 9.34 -15.63 7.97
CA ASP A 335 10.65 -15.77 7.33
C ASP A 335 11.52 -14.51 7.55
N TYR A 336 12.25 -14.48 8.66
CA TYR A 336 13.26 -13.44 8.89
C TYR A 336 14.66 -13.86 8.39
N GLU A 337 14.88 -15.14 8.10
CA GLU A 337 16.20 -15.67 7.74
C GLU A 337 16.57 -15.32 6.31
N PHE A 338 15.62 -15.36 5.38
CA PHE A 338 15.85 -14.97 3.99
C PHE A 338 15.60 -13.48 3.79
N GLU A 339 14.50 -12.95 4.35
CA GLU A 339 14.09 -11.57 4.12
C GLU A 339 14.98 -10.56 4.86
N MET A 340 15.37 -10.88 6.10
CA MET A 340 16.13 -9.98 6.98
C MET A 340 17.52 -10.50 7.35
N GLY A 341 17.81 -11.79 7.13
CA GLY A 341 19.12 -12.37 7.42
C GLY A 341 19.35 -12.72 8.89
N ILE A 342 18.34 -12.60 9.75
CA ILE A 342 18.42 -13.05 11.15
C ILE A 342 18.67 -14.57 11.17
N GLY A 343 19.59 -15.04 11.98
CA GLY A 343 20.02 -16.45 12.01
C GLY A 343 21.08 -16.82 10.97
N ARG A 344 21.41 -15.94 10.02
CA ARG A 344 22.46 -16.17 9.00
C ARG A 344 23.80 -15.57 9.41
N GLU A 345 24.84 -15.96 8.70
CA GLU A 345 26.17 -15.35 8.80
C GLU A 345 26.11 -13.86 8.40
N PRO A 346 26.96 -12.98 8.98
CA PRO A 346 26.93 -11.54 8.73
C PRO A 346 27.08 -11.15 7.25
N GLU A 347 27.80 -11.97 6.48
CA GLU A 347 28.07 -11.78 5.06
C GLU A 347 26.87 -12.13 4.16
N PHE A 348 25.88 -12.86 4.68
CA PHE A 348 24.66 -13.15 3.94
C PHE A 348 23.93 -11.85 3.59
N LYS A 349 23.55 -11.68 2.33
CA LYS A 349 22.81 -10.51 1.85
C LYS A 349 21.32 -10.84 1.79
N PRO A 350 20.54 -10.45 2.81
CA PRO A 350 19.11 -10.69 2.82
C PRO A 350 18.40 -9.84 1.76
N LEU A 351 17.19 -10.27 1.39
CA LEU A 351 16.40 -9.63 0.35
C LEU A 351 16.19 -8.13 0.62
N LEU A 352 15.90 -7.77 1.87
CA LEU A 352 15.54 -6.42 2.27
C LEU A 352 16.75 -5.50 2.51
N GLU A 353 17.98 -6.01 2.45
CA GLU A 353 19.17 -5.15 2.38
C GLU A 353 19.21 -4.40 1.02
N ASN A 354 18.47 -4.87 0.02
CA ASN A 354 18.26 -4.12 -1.22
C ASN A 354 17.30 -2.95 -1.00
N SER A 355 17.79 -1.71 -1.16
CA SER A 355 17.02 -0.48 -0.99
C SER A 355 15.71 -0.44 -1.78
N ASP A 356 15.72 -0.84 -3.06
CA ASP A 356 14.51 -0.76 -3.90
C ASP A 356 13.44 -1.73 -3.39
N ILE A 357 13.84 -2.93 -2.96
CA ILE A 357 12.91 -3.94 -2.42
C ILE A 357 12.39 -3.52 -1.05
N LEU A 358 13.24 -2.95 -0.20
CA LEU A 358 12.83 -2.45 1.10
C LEU A 358 11.82 -1.30 0.98
N VAL A 359 12.12 -0.31 0.13
CA VAL A 359 11.21 0.81 -0.15
C VAL A 359 9.91 0.28 -0.74
N PHE A 360 9.97 -0.70 -1.64
CA PHE A 360 8.78 -1.33 -2.20
C PHE A 360 7.91 -2.01 -1.13
N ALA A 361 8.49 -2.79 -0.22
CA ALA A 361 7.76 -3.60 0.75
C ALA A 361 7.10 -2.79 1.89
N TRP A 362 7.81 -1.81 2.46
CA TRP A 362 7.34 -1.01 3.61
C TRP A 362 7.31 0.51 3.36
N GLY A 363 7.96 0.99 2.31
CA GLY A 363 8.14 2.43 2.08
C GLY A 363 6.91 3.17 1.57
N ALA A 364 5.79 2.50 1.26
CA ALA A 364 4.58 3.11 0.72
C ALA A 364 3.97 4.20 1.63
N THR A 365 4.19 4.11 2.95
CA THR A 365 3.68 5.09 3.92
C THR A 365 4.44 6.42 3.89
N VAL A 366 5.73 6.41 3.54
CA VAL A 366 6.57 7.62 3.47
C VAL A 366 6.03 8.66 2.48
N PRO A 367 5.81 8.34 1.18
CA PRO A 367 5.22 9.29 0.24
C PRO A 367 3.75 9.58 0.54
N MET A 368 3.02 8.67 1.22
CA MET A 368 1.65 8.94 1.66
C MET A 368 1.59 10.03 2.75
N ILE A 369 2.45 9.94 3.77
CA ILE A 369 2.56 10.97 4.81
C ILE A 369 3.00 12.30 4.19
N ALA A 370 3.97 12.27 3.26
CA ALA A 370 4.41 13.47 2.55
C ALA A 370 3.26 14.14 1.79
N TYR A 371 2.48 13.34 1.04
CA TYR A 371 1.29 13.80 0.34
C TYR A 371 0.25 14.42 1.30
N ALA A 372 -0.02 13.77 2.43
CA ALA A 372 -0.95 14.26 3.44
C ALA A 372 -0.47 15.57 4.10
N ALA A 373 0.84 15.70 4.31
CA ALA A 373 1.47 16.91 4.84
C ALA A 373 1.60 18.04 3.79
N GLY A 374 1.30 17.77 2.52
CA GLY A 374 1.41 18.75 1.44
C GLY A 374 2.84 19.07 1.01
N ILE A 375 3.77 18.13 1.20
CA ILE A 375 5.17 18.26 0.76
C ILE A 375 5.50 17.25 -0.36
N GLU A 376 6.44 17.61 -1.22
CA GLU A 376 7.00 16.73 -2.25
C GLU A 376 8.41 16.31 -1.82
N LEU A 377 8.68 15.01 -1.72
CA LEU A 377 9.99 14.51 -1.32
C LEU A 377 11.02 14.65 -2.44
N ASP A 378 12.25 14.99 -2.10
CA ASP A 378 13.38 15.02 -3.03
C ASP A 378 13.78 13.60 -3.46
N GLU A 379 13.80 12.68 -2.49
CA GLU A 379 14.14 11.27 -2.65
C GLU A 379 13.67 10.44 -1.46
N ILE A 380 13.73 9.12 -1.62
CA ILE A 380 13.60 8.14 -0.53
C ILE A 380 14.91 7.37 -0.42
N THR A 381 15.52 7.35 0.76
CA THR A 381 16.76 6.60 1.03
C THR A 381 16.54 5.55 2.10
N THR A 382 17.47 4.60 2.22
CA THR A 382 17.41 3.55 3.26
C THR A 382 18.71 3.41 4.02
N THR A 383 18.64 2.94 5.26
CA THR A 383 19.81 2.42 6.01
C THR A 383 19.59 0.96 6.35
N TRP A 384 20.67 0.20 6.52
CA TRP A 384 20.62 -1.19 6.95
C TRP A 384 21.81 -1.52 7.85
N GLU A 385 21.53 -2.04 9.03
CA GLU A 385 22.51 -2.42 10.04
C GLU A 385 22.19 -3.83 10.56
N LYS A 386 23.24 -4.62 10.79
CA LYS A 386 23.15 -5.97 11.36
C LYS A 386 23.87 -5.99 12.69
N TRP A 387 23.30 -6.70 13.66
CA TRP A 387 23.95 -6.99 14.92
C TRP A 387 24.15 -8.49 15.07
N VAL A 388 25.37 -8.87 15.45
CA VAL A 388 25.82 -10.25 15.55
C VAL A 388 25.83 -10.66 17.01
N THR A 389 25.19 -11.79 17.32
CA THR A 389 25.11 -12.25 18.70
C THR A 389 26.43 -12.86 19.17
N PRO A 390 26.96 -12.46 20.35
CA PRO A 390 28.15 -13.08 20.92
C PRO A 390 27.85 -14.45 21.57
N THR A 391 26.58 -14.78 21.78
CA THR A 391 26.12 -16.01 22.42
C THR A 391 25.01 -16.67 21.62
N GLU A 392 24.79 -17.95 21.87
CA GLU A 392 23.63 -18.67 21.33
C GLU A 392 22.32 -18.00 21.74
N ARG A 393 21.33 -17.98 20.82
CA ARG A 393 19.98 -17.48 21.08
C ARG A 393 18.93 -18.49 20.64
N LYS A 394 17.93 -18.70 21.49
CA LYS A 394 16.81 -19.63 21.22
C LYS A 394 15.63 -18.86 20.65
N THR A 395 14.96 -19.47 19.69
CA THR A 395 13.75 -18.96 19.03
C THR A 395 12.73 -20.10 18.93
N VAL A 396 11.49 -19.77 18.57
CA VAL A 396 10.47 -20.77 18.23
C VAL A 396 10.89 -21.66 17.04
N LYS A 397 11.74 -21.14 16.14
CA LYS A 397 12.21 -21.82 14.93
C LYS A 397 13.49 -22.64 15.14
N GLY A 398 14.10 -22.57 16.32
CA GLY A 398 15.35 -23.26 16.64
C GLY A 398 16.38 -22.33 17.27
N VAL A 399 17.66 -22.63 17.01
CA VAL A 399 18.79 -21.99 17.69
C VAL A 399 19.63 -21.19 16.71
N ILE A 400 19.87 -19.91 17.03
CA ILE A 400 20.82 -19.05 16.34
C ILE A 400 22.17 -19.15 17.06
N PRO A 401 23.23 -19.63 16.39
CA PRO A 401 24.54 -19.76 17.02
C PRO A 401 25.21 -18.41 17.25
N ALA A 402 26.16 -18.37 18.20
CA ALA A 402 27.06 -17.23 18.36
C ALA A 402 27.82 -16.95 17.06
N GLY A 403 27.97 -15.68 16.70
CA GLY A 403 28.60 -15.26 15.44
C GLY A 403 27.62 -15.04 14.28
N ASN A 404 26.35 -15.39 14.44
CA ASN A 404 25.31 -15.09 13.44
C ASN A 404 24.54 -13.81 13.78
N VAL A 405 23.89 -13.24 12.77
CA VAL A 405 23.02 -12.07 12.91
C VAL A 405 21.84 -12.43 13.81
N ALA A 406 21.57 -11.62 14.82
CA ALA A 406 20.43 -11.81 15.73
C ALA A 406 19.57 -10.56 15.91
N ALA A 407 19.99 -9.43 15.33
CA ALA A 407 19.11 -8.27 15.18
C ALA A 407 19.45 -7.52 13.91
N VAL A 408 18.44 -6.87 13.34
CA VAL A 408 18.57 -5.94 12.22
C VAL A 408 17.91 -4.63 12.54
N ARG A 409 18.51 -3.55 12.06
CA ARG A 409 17.95 -2.21 12.11
C ARG A 409 18.00 -1.59 10.74
N PHE A 410 16.86 -1.13 10.25
CA PHE A 410 16.80 -0.41 8.99
C PHE A 410 15.91 0.80 9.09
N THR A 411 16.14 1.76 8.20
CA THR A 411 15.27 2.93 8.07
C THR A 411 14.87 3.16 6.63
N ILE A 412 13.69 3.74 6.44
CA ILE A 412 13.21 4.28 5.16
C ILE A 412 12.93 5.75 5.36
N ASN A 413 13.61 6.60 4.58
CA ASN A 413 13.77 8.02 4.87
C ASN A 413 13.22 8.85 3.72
N GLY A 414 12.12 9.56 3.97
CA GLY A 414 11.64 10.62 3.08
C GLY A 414 12.44 11.90 3.28
N VAL A 415 13.23 12.26 2.27
CA VAL A 415 14.06 13.45 2.26
C VAL A 415 13.27 14.62 1.70
N TYR A 416 13.25 15.75 2.40
CA TYR A 416 12.66 17.00 1.94
C TYR A 416 13.59 18.17 2.25
N GLN A 417 13.96 18.90 1.20
CA GLN A 417 14.96 19.97 1.23
C GLN A 417 16.31 19.49 1.77
N GLY A 418 16.74 18.29 1.36
CA GLY A 418 18.02 17.69 1.76
C GLY A 418 18.08 17.14 3.19
N GLU A 419 16.96 17.13 3.93
CA GLU A 419 16.88 16.59 5.29
C GLU A 419 15.83 15.48 5.38
N THR A 420 16.09 14.42 6.15
CA THR A 420 15.06 13.42 6.47
C THR A 420 13.96 14.05 7.32
N ARG A 421 12.73 14.09 6.78
CA ARG A 421 11.55 14.64 7.48
C ARG A 421 10.56 13.57 7.91
N ILE A 422 10.51 12.45 7.19
CA ILE A 422 9.66 11.30 7.47
C ILE A 422 10.56 10.09 7.53
N GLN A 423 10.53 9.33 8.62
CA GLN A 423 11.37 8.16 8.82
C GLN A 423 10.53 6.99 9.33
N LEU A 424 10.61 5.86 8.63
CA LEU A 424 10.24 4.58 9.22
C LEU A 424 11.50 3.92 9.76
N GLU A 425 11.43 3.32 10.92
CA GLU A 425 12.53 2.59 11.54
C GLU A 425 12.02 1.23 12.00
N HIS A 426 12.73 0.16 11.67
CA HIS A 426 12.43 -1.15 12.22
C HIS A 426 13.65 -1.62 12.98
N VAL A 427 13.42 -2.13 14.19
CA VAL A 427 14.42 -2.78 15.02
C VAL A 427 13.88 -4.14 15.42
N ASN A 428 14.26 -5.15 14.64
CA ASN A 428 13.84 -6.53 14.83
C ASN A 428 14.99 -7.31 15.45
N ARG A 429 14.75 -7.94 16.59
CA ARG A 429 15.79 -8.60 17.37
C ARG A 429 15.34 -9.96 17.88
N ILE A 430 16.28 -10.81 18.25
CA ILE A 430 16.02 -12.05 18.96
C ILE A 430 16.46 -11.86 20.40
N GLY A 431 15.52 -11.68 21.32
CA GLY A 431 15.75 -11.37 22.72
C GLY A 431 15.92 -9.87 22.95
N GLN A 432 15.26 -9.35 23.98
CA GLN A 432 15.26 -7.92 24.32
C GLN A 432 16.63 -7.33 24.61
N ASP A 433 17.59 -8.16 25.02
CA ASP A 433 18.97 -7.77 25.30
C ASP A 433 19.85 -7.65 24.04
N ALA A 434 19.39 -8.12 22.88
CA ALA A 434 20.13 -8.01 21.63
C ALA A 434 20.20 -6.56 21.14
N ALA A 435 21.38 -6.18 20.64
CA ALA A 435 21.69 -4.83 20.19
C ALA A 435 21.32 -3.73 21.21
N PRO A 436 21.93 -3.73 22.42
CA PRO A 436 21.52 -2.87 23.53
C PRO A 436 21.68 -1.36 23.24
N ASP A 437 22.55 -1.00 22.30
CA ASP A 437 22.78 0.39 21.89
C ASP A 437 21.74 0.90 20.87
N TRP A 438 20.87 0.03 20.37
CA TRP A 438 19.79 0.41 19.46
C TRP A 438 18.52 0.86 20.22
N PRO A 439 17.62 1.62 19.57
CA PRO A 439 16.37 2.05 20.20
C PRO A 439 15.56 0.86 20.75
N SER A 440 15.06 0.98 21.97
CA SER A 440 14.24 -0.05 22.64
C SER A 440 13.04 0.59 23.34
N GLY A 441 11.91 -0.10 23.40
CA GLY A 441 10.65 0.34 24.00
C GLY A 441 10.73 0.59 25.51
N THR A 442 9.75 1.32 26.08
CA THR A 442 9.53 1.27 27.55
C THR A 442 8.93 -0.06 28.00
N GLN A 443 8.36 -0.81 27.05
CA GLN A 443 7.95 -2.20 27.18
C GLN A 443 8.44 -2.97 25.95
N ASP A 444 8.40 -4.30 26.03
CA ASP A 444 8.69 -5.22 24.92
C ASP A 444 7.69 -5.05 23.78
N ASP A 445 8.06 -5.28 22.52
CA ASP A 445 7.13 -5.30 21.38
C ASP A 445 6.19 -4.09 21.29
N VAL A 446 6.75 -2.96 20.88
CA VAL A 446 6.03 -1.68 20.78
C VAL A 446 6.20 -1.03 19.42
N TYR A 447 5.20 -0.24 19.07
CA TYR A 447 5.28 0.73 17.98
C TYR A 447 5.41 2.11 18.59
N ARG A 448 6.31 2.93 18.06
CA ARG A 448 6.61 4.26 18.60
C ARG A 448 6.43 5.32 17.53
N VAL A 449 5.92 6.48 17.95
CA VAL A 449 5.93 7.71 17.16
C VAL A 449 6.71 8.79 17.90
N ASP A 450 7.78 9.27 17.25
CA ASP A 450 8.60 10.39 17.66
C ASP A 450 8.40 11.56 16.69
N ILE A 451 7.73 12.63 17.14
CA ILE A 451 7.61 13.88 16.38
C ILE A 451 8.52 14.92 17.01
N GLN A 452 9.56 15.31 16.29
CA GLN A 452 10.36 16.48 16.64
C GLN A 452 9.70 17.71 16.00
N GLY A 453 9.15 18.60 16.82
CA GLY A 453 8.32 19.68 16.31
C GLY A 453 8.09 20.80 17.31
N THR A 454 6.95 21.48 17.18
CA THR A 454 6.43 22.44 18.14
C THR A 454 4.92 22.20 18.36
N PRO A 455 4.52 21.58 19.49
CA PRO A 455 5.38 20.86 20.42
C PRO A 455 5.99 19.60 19.77
N SER A 456 7.02 19.04 20.42
CA SER A 456 7.44 17.67 20.13
C SER A 456 6.49 16.69 20.82
N ILE A 457 6.27 15.52 20.21
CA ILE A 457 5.39 14.46 20.72
C ILE A 457 6.19 13.16 20.77
N PHE A 458 6.05 12.44 21.88
CA PHE A 458 6.56 11.08 22.07
C PHE A 458 5.38 10.19 22.43
N GLN A 459 5.23 9.07 21.74
CA GLN A 459 4.11 8.16 21.96
C GLN A 459 4.55 6.71 21.69
N GLU A 460 4.16 5.78 22.58
CA GLU A 460 4.35 4.33 22.39
C GLU A 460 3.03 3.57 22.49
N THR A 461 2.84 2.63 21.57
CA THR A 461 1.68 1.73 21.48
C THR A 461 2.12 0.29 21.71
N ALA A 462 1.54 -0.32 22.74
CA ALA A 462 1.76 -1.72 23.11
C ALA A 462 0.45 -2.50 22.94
N PHE A 463 0.44 -3.55 22.11
CA PHE A 463 -0.70 -4.47 22.01
C PHE A 463 -0.50 -5.63 22.97
N ARG A 464 -1.48 -5.87 23.86
CA ARG A 464 -1.39 -6.87 24.93
C ARG A 464 -2.73 -7.55 25.18
N PHE A 465 -2.65 -8.81 25.61
CA PHE A 465 -3.77 -9.48 26.26
C PHE A 465 -3.72 -9.24 27.77
N THR A 466 -4.78 -8.67 28.32
CA THR A 466 -4.95 -8.46 29.78
C THR A 466 -6.03 -9.36 30.38
N ASP A 467 -6.49 -10.35 29.61
CA ASP A 467 -7.56 -11.30 29.95
C ASP A 467 -7.05 -12.52 30.74
N GLY A 468 -5.77 -12.54 31.10
CA GLY A 468 -5.12 -13.65 31.79
C GLY A 468 -4.80 -14.86 30.89
N SER A 469 -5.00 -14.76 29.57
CA SER A 469 -4.72 -15.86 28.63
C SER A 469 -3.23 -16.19 28.48
N GLY A 470 -2.33 -15.27 28.87
CA GLY A 470 -0.89 -15.45 28.76
C GLY A 470 -0.36 -15.43 27.31
N ARG A 471 -1.20 -15.10 26.33
CA ARG A 471 -0.79 -14.93 24.92
C ARG A 471 0.15 -13.74 24.78
N ASP A 472 1.13 -13.87 23.89
CA ASP A 472 2.22 -12.91 23.74
C ASP A 472 1.82 -11.65 22.94
N ALA A 473 2.74 -10.68 22.92
CA ALA A 473 2.55 -9.40 22.26
C ALA A 473 2.48 -9.52 20.73
N ALA A 474 3.23 -10.45 20.14
CA ALA A 474 3.18 -10.73 18.70
C ALA A 474 1.77 -11.18 18.28
N THR A 475 1.17 -12.10 19.03
CA THR A 475 -0.23 -12.55 18.82
C THR A 475 -1.21 -11.38 18.95
N ALA A 476 -0.99 -10.47 19.90
CA ALA A 476 -1.84 -9.29 20.08
C ALA A 476 -1.71 -8.28 18.91
N GLY A 477 -0.51 -8.15 18.34
CA GLY A 477 -0.25 -7.38 17.12
C GLY A 477 -0.99 -7.95 15.91
N CYS A 478 -0.87 -9.26 15.66
CA CYS A 478 -1.59 -9.96 14.58
C CYS A 478 -3.11 -9.79 14.71
N LEU A 479 -3.65 -9.93 15.92
CA LEU A 479 -5.07 -9.70 16.21
C LEU A 479 -5.48 -8.27 15.83
N SER A 480 -4.67 -7.28 16.21
CA SER A 480 -4.93 -5.87 15.92
C SER A 480 -4.89 -5.57 14.42
N THR A 481 -3.96 -6.18 13.67
CA THR A 481 -3.89 -6.11 12.21
C THR A 481 -5.18 -6.60 11.55
N GLY A 482 -5.67 -7.78 11.95
CA GLY A 482 -6.90 -8.33 11.41
C GLY A 482 -8.14 -7.49 11.75
N LEU A 483 -8.24 -7.06 13.02
CA LEU A 483 -9.35 -6.22 13.48
C LEU A 483 -9.37 -4.85 12.79
N ARG A 484 -8.21 -4.28 12.42
CA ARG A 484 -8.14 -3.01 11.69
C ARG A 484 -8.77 -3.12 10.30
N ALA A 485 -8.53 -4.22 9.57
CA ALA A 485 -9.16 -4.49 8.28
C ALA A 485 -10.66 -4.76 8.44
N LEU A 486 -11.04 -5.61 9.39
CA LEU A 486 -12.45 -5.92 9.65
C LEU A 486 -13.27 -4.69 10.05
N ASN A 487 -12.76 -3.87 10.95
CA ASN A 487 -13.46 -2.67 11.43
C ASN A 487 -13.52 -1.55 10.37
N ALA A 488 -12.71 -1.62 9.31
CA ALA A 488 -12.74 -0.67 8.20
C ALA A 488 -13.91 -0.92 7.24
N VAL A 489 -14.44 -2.15 7.19
CA VAL A 489 -15.46 -2.56 6.22
C VAL A 489 -16.63 -1.56 6.11
N PRO A 490 -17.30 -1.14 7.20
CA PRO A 490 -18.42 -0.21 7.06
C PRO A 490 -18.03 1.14 6.44
N ALA A 491 -16.83 1.63 6.74
CA ALA A 491 -16.34 2.89 6.20
C ALA A 491 -15.93 2.76 4.72
N VAL A 492 -15.33 1.63 4.34
CA VAL A 492 -14.98 1.34 2.94
C VAL A 492 -16.24 1.23 2.07
N ASN A 493 -17.26 0.52 2.54
CA ASN A 493 -18.52 0.34 1.82
C ASN A 493 -19.30 1.66 1.63
N ASP A 494 -19.10 2.64 2.51
CA ASP A 494 -19.74 3.96 2.44
C ASP A 494 -19.03 4.92 1.46
N LEU A 495 -17.83 4.56 0.95
CA LEU A 495 -17.05 5.36 0.00
C LEU A 495 -17.38 5.02 -1.46
N PRO A 496 -17.10 5.93 -2.41
CA PRO A 496 -17.18 5.63 -3.83
C PRO A 496 -16.27 4.46 -4.23
N PRO A 497 -16.68 3.63 -5.22
CA PRO A 497 -15.87 2.53 -5.75
C PRO A 497 -14.48 2.97 -6.21
N GLY A 498 -13.49 2.09 -6.02
CA GLY A 498 -12.12 2.31 -6.46
C GLY A 498 -11.09 1.87 -5.43
N TRP A 499 -9.89 2.42 -5.56
CA TRP A 499 -8.88 2.31 -4.52
C TRP A 499 -9.25 3.20 -3.35
N VAL A 500 -9.25 2.62 -2.15
CA VAL A 500 -9.42 3.37 -0.89
C VAL A 500 -8.09 3.37 -0.16
N THR A 501 -7.75 4.53 0.40
CA THR A 501 -6.53 4.74 1.19
C THR A 501 -6.88 5.15 2.62
N PRO A 502 -5.94 5.05 3.57
CA PRO A 502 -6.15 5.55 4.93
C PRO A 502 -6.56 7.03 5.00
N LEU A 503 -6.22 7.84 3.99
CA LEU A 503 -6.53 9.27 3.93
C LEU A 503 -8.00 9.58 3.63
N GLU A 504 -8.74 8.62 3.06
CA GLU A 504 -10.15 8.79 2.68
C GLU A 504 -11.11 8.27 3.74
N LEU A 505 -10.61 7.46 4.67
CA LEU A 505 -11.40 6.87 5.73
C LEU A 505 -11.69 7.88 6.84
N PRO A 506 -12.91 7.87 7.42
CA PRO A 506 -13.17 8.57 8.67
C PRO A 506 -12.42 7.90 9.82
N LEU A 507 -12.41 8.56 10.99
CA LEU A 507 -12.07 7.88 12.24
C LEU A 507 -12.95 6.63 12.42
N ILE A 508 -12.32 5.49 12.74
CA ILE A 508 -13.01 4.21 12.99
C ILE A 508 -13.04 3.99 14.52
N PRO A 509 -14.12 4.37 15.23
CA PRO A 509 -14.16 4.35 16.70
C PRO A 509 -14.38 2.95 17.31
N GLY A 510 -14.23 1.87 16.54
CA GLY A 510 -14.48 0.49 17.02
C GLY A 510 -15.93 0.26 17.45
N ARG A 511 -16.91 0.45 16.56
CA ARG A 511 -18.32 0.34 16.92
C ARG A 511 -18.64 -1.04 17.54
N GLY A 512 -19.15 -1.04 18.77
CA GLY A 512 -19.52 -2.26 19.50
C GLY A 512 -18.35 -2.98 20.18
N THR A 513 -17.18 -2.36 20.32
CA THR A 513 -16.06 -2.92 21.09
C THR A 513 -16.23 -2.73 22.61
N ILE A 514 -16.80 -1.60 23.04
CA ILE A 514 -17.17 -1.35 24.45
C ILE A 514 -18.44 -2.13 24.77
N ARG A 515 -18.40 -3.01 25.77
CA ARG A 515 -19.51 -3.85 26.21
C ARG A 515 -19.54 -4.00 27.71
#